data_AF-A0A3D9ZUB0-F1
#
_entry.id   AF-A0A3D9ZUB0-F1
#
_cell.length_a   1.000
_cell.length_b   1.000
_cell.length_c   1.000
_cell.angle_alpha   90.00
_cell.angle_beta   90.00
_cell.angle_gamma   90.00
#
_symmetry.space_group_name_H-M   'P 1'
#
loop_
_entity.id
_entity.type
_entity.pdbx_description
1 polymer ?
#
loop_
_entity_poly.entity_id
_entity_poly.type
_entity_poly.pdbx_seq_one_letter_code
_entity_poly.pdbx_strand_id
1 'polypeptide(L)'
;MKPGVGSVDESHAGHLATMLAYVDRQELDPRETFHEWEAELPPAERAAFGGLKDSAAIRASIEAAFPGHTVHNVDGMNEVYVSNMGAKGSDRAFLQHHIDGPFGLLPFMTLLRCLVVVRGNDRVTTIFSAQRRGDTLRTGQFCWFDYNRDIHHITKTGDPDDLLDDSRICLKVHYAVAPRWLAPFQSLFEGWNETYNRRARQLFVASKNPQSAIGRFLGAIVNVGTFLYPLFFQYVGVLNLLVVLLFWVASAGHPTERVYLFSFVHYLLYVFAYAFRAVEPGRFARDATLFQLIALGTLFYQYGQEGLDVPSLAVAAVGFGLSGLAFLRLGSDRTYFGAEFGVVPPGRVTGFPYGVIPHPMIVGKLVGFAGLALHAPFRAAWWPLLVGHVACYVLVLCQELAGRHVAFRFEETYRDFARFHRRTGNVVVHLVTTGLGLLGIFGLVGLVGPTPAVAVSFVAVGYAFFCAYTAPDQTALTSVLFTGVVLAAYLALPTLIWPVSVGLLVFGWVAQDLSHIVFRERTYMSSYQRERGAAGQFALHSVLLVPLICRAAFFRVTEPATA
;
A
#
# COMPACT_ATOMS: atom_id res chain seq x y z
N MET A 1 1.24 1.64 -4.71
CA MET A 1 1.34 2.40 -5.97
C MET A 1 1.64 1.42 -7.11
N LYS A 2 1.06 1.59 -8.30
CA LYS A 2 1.32 0.67 -9.42
C LYS A 2 2.47 1.19 -10.28
N PRO A 3 3.49 0.37 -10.61
CA PRO A 3 4.50 0.72 -11.59
C PRO A 3 3.87 1.05 -12.94
N GLY A 4 4.32 2.15 -13.56
CA GLY A 4 3.89 2.53 -14.90
C GLY A 4 4.81 1.91 -15.95
N VAL A 5 4.23 1.41 -17.04
CA VAL A 5 4.98 0.84 -18.17
C VAL A 5 4.47 1.48 -19.45
N GLY A 6 5.39 1.75 -20.39
CA GLY A 6 5.07 2.34 -21.69
C GLY A 6 6.22 2.19 -22.67
N SER A 7 6.13 2.92 -23.78
CA SER A 7 7.19 3.03 -24.78
C SER A 7 7.51 4.49 -25.02
N VAL A 8 8.79 4.80 -25.25
CA VAL A 8 9.18 6.11 -25.76
C VAL A 8 8.72 6.26 -27.20
N ASP A 9 8.50 7.50 -27.63
CA ASP A 9 8.06 7.81 -28.99
C ASP A 9 9.11 7.41 -30.04
N GLU A 10 8.67 7.08 -31.26
CA GLU A 10 9.57 6.70 -32.36
C GLU A 10 10.60 7.78 -32.72
N SER A 11 10.28 9.05 -32.42
CA SER A 11 11.20 10.18 -32.57
C SER A 11 12.49 10.03 -31.76
N HIS A 12 12.49 9.18 -30.72
CA HIS A 12 13.66 8.87 -29.91
C HIS A 12 14.52 7.72 -30.44
N ALA A 13 14.21 7.13 -31.59
CA ALA A 13 15.01 6.05 -32.19
C ALA A 13 16.48 6.45 -32.40
N GLY A 14 16.74 7.70 -32.81
CA GLY A 14 18.10 8.23 -32.94
C GLY A 14 18.83 8.32 -31.60
N HIS A 15 18.13 8.70 -30.52
CA HIS A 15 18.73 8.74 -29.18
C HIS A 15 19.07 7.33 -28.67
N LEU A 16 18.19 6.35 -28.90
CA LEU A 16 18.45 4.95 -28.55
C LEU A 16 19.69 4.43 -29.28
N ALA A 17 19.83 4.71 -30.58
CA ALA A 17 20.99 4.31 -31.37
C ALA A 17 22.29 4.95 -30.86
N THR A 18 22.27 6.24 -30.51
CA THR A 18 23.44 6.93 -29.92
C THR A 18 23.87 6.30 -28.60
N MET A 19 22.92 6.03 -27.69
CA MET A 19 23.21 5.39 -26.41
C MET A 19 23.71 3.96 -26.57
N LEU A 20 23.18 3.22 -27.54
CA LEU A 20 23.63 1.87 -27.86
C LEU A 20 25.08 1.87 -28.34
N ALA A 21 25.39 2.72 -29.33
CA ALA A 21 26.73 2.86 -29.88
C ALA A 21 27.73 3.35 -28.83
N TYR A 22 27.29 4.14 -27.86
CA TYR A 22 28.13 4.53 -26.73
C TYR A 22 28.58 3.34 -25.89
N VAL A 23 27.62 2.51 -25.45
CA VAL A 23 27.89 1.36 -24.60
C VAL A 23 28.73 0.31 -25.34
N ASP A 24 28.45 0.08 -26.63
CA ASP A 24 29.19 -0.89 -27.44
C ASP A 24 30.67 -0.50 -27.66
N ARG A 25 31.04 0.76 -27.43
CA ARG A 25 32.44 1.24 -27.47
C ARG A 25 33.17 1.14 -26.13
N GLN A 26 32.47 0.80 -25.04
CA GLN A 26 33.08 0.69 -23.72
C GLN A 26 33.75 -0.68 -23.56
N GLU A 27 34.89 -0.70 -22.88
CA GLU A 27 35.51 -1.94 -22.42
C GLU A 27 34.77 -2.43 -21.16
N LEU A 28 33.76 -3.28 -21.35
CA LEU A 28 32.96 -3.83 -20.26
C LEU A 28 33.62 -5.06 -19.64
N ASP A 29 33.72 -5.09 -18.30
CA ASP A 29 34.09 -6.32 -17.59
C ASP A 29 32.87 -7.26 -17.51
N PRO A 30 32.95 -8.48 -18.10
CA PRO A 30 31.88 -9.46 -18.03
C PRO A 30 31.64 -10.03 -16.62
N ARG A 31 32.33 -9.54 -15.58
CA ARG A 31 32.10 -9.91 -14.16
C ARG A 31 31.48 -8.81 -13.30
N GLU A 32 31.49 -7.56 -13.74
CA GLU A 32 30.91 -6.43 -13.00
C GLU A 32 29.78 -5.75 -13.77
N THR A 33 28.82 -5.18 -13.04
CA THR A 33 27.83 -4.28 -13.65
C THR A 33 28.49 -2.95 -14.02
N PHE A 34 28.16 -2.40 -15.20
CA PHE A 34 28.64 -1.08 -15.63
C PHE A 34 27.62 0.00 -15.25
N HIS A 35 28.12 1.09 -14.66
CA HIS A 35 27.33 2.24 -14.26
C HIS A 35 28.09 3.53 -14.49
N GLU A 36 27.52 4.45 -15.24
CA GLU A 36 28.12 5.75 -15.52
C GLU A 36 27.07 6.86 -15.37
N TRP A 37 27.45 7.93 -14.66
CA TRP A 37 26.51 9.02 -14.39
C TRP A 37 26.23 9.83 -15.65
N GLU A 38 25.00 10.35 -15.81
CA GLU A 38 24.64 11.23 -16.92
C GLU A 38 25.60 12.43 -17.04
N ALA A 39 26.02 12.98 -15.90
CA ALA A 39 26.94 14.11 -15.83
C ALA A 39 28.37 13.80 -16.31
N GLU A 40 28.73 12.53 -16.47
CA GLU A 40 30.04 12.06 -16.95
C GLU A 40 30.02 11.75 -18.45
N LEU A 41 28.84 11.58 -19.05
CA LEU A 41 28.69 11.25 -20.47
C LEU A 41 29.24 12.37 -21.38
N PRO A 42 29.82 12.00 -22.55
CA PRO A 42 30.21 12.98 -23.55
C PRO A 42 29.00 13.77 -24.10
N PRO A 43 29.21 14.94 -24.73
CA PRO A 43 28.12 15.87 -25.05
C PRO A 43 27.00 15.29 -25.94
N ALA A 44 27.35 14.47 -26.94
CA ALA A 44 26.36 13.90 -27.86
C ALA A 44 25.49 12.84 -27.16
N GLU A 45 26.12 11.98 -26.36
CA GLU A 45 25.47 10.95 -25.56
C GLU A 45 24.63 11.55 -24.44
N ARG A 46 25.13 12.60 -23.78
CA ARG A 46 24.36 13.35 -22.78
C ARG A 46 23.11 13.99 -23.39
N ALA A 47 23.22 14.54 -24.60
CA ALA A 47 22.06 15.07 -25.32
C ALA A 47 21.05 13.96 -25.68
N ALA A 48 21.52 12.79 -26.13
CA ALA A 48 20.66 11.63 -26.40
C ALA A 48 19.98 11.11 -25.12
N PHE A 49 20.73 11.01 -24.02
CA PHE A 49 20.19 10.66 -22.70
C PHE A 49 19.11 11.67 -22.29
N GLY A 50 19.40 12.97 -22.37
CA GLY A 50 18.46 14.04 -22.07
C GLY A 50 17.18 13.94 -22.89
N GLY A 51 17.31 13.68 -24.19
CA GLY A 51 16.15 13.48 -25.06
C GLY A 51 15.27 12.29 -24.66
N LEU A 52 15.85 11.17 -24.21
CA LEU A 52 15.08 10.01 -23.70
C LEU A 52 14.46 10.31 -22.33
N LYS A 53 15.20 10.98 -21.45
CA LYS A 53 14.76 11.45 -20.13
C LYS A 53 13.57 12.41 -20.21
N ASP A 54 13.54 13.27 -21.22
CA ASP A 54 12.48 14.27 -21.41
C ASP A 54 11.32 13.77 -22.30
N SER A 55 11.22 12.45 -22.51
CA SER A 55 10.16 11.85 -23.32
C SER A 55 8.76 12.22 -22.81
N ALA A 56 7.92 12.72 -23.73
CA ALA A 56 6.55 13.11 -23.43
C ALA A 56 5.72 11.92 -22.93
N ALA A 57 5.98 10.71 -23.44
CA ALA A 57 5.31 9.49 -23.02
C ALA A 57 5.59 9.15 -21.53
N ILE A 58 6.84 9.30 -21.08
CA ILE A 58 7.22 9.09 -19.67
C ILE A 58 6.51 10.11 -18.80
N ARG A 59 6.59 11.39 -19.18
CA ARG A 59 5.99 12.49 -18.42
C ARG A 59 4.47 12.34 -18.31
N ALA A 60 3.78 12.05 -19.41
CA ALA A 60 2.34 11.82 -19.42
C ALA A 60 1.94 10.63 -18.55
N SER A 61 2.74 9.55 -18.56
CA SER A 61 2.52 8.38 -17.71
C SER A 61 2.59 8.73 -16.21
N ILE A 62 3.60 9.52 -15.80
CA ILE A 62 3.76 9.98 -14.42
C ILE A 62 2.62 10.95 -14.04
N GLU A 63 2.33 11.94 -14.88
CA GLU A 63 1.28 12.94 -14.60
C GLU A 63 -0.12 12.31 -14.50
N ALA A 64 -0.39 11.27 -15.28
CA ALA A 64 -1.63 10.49 -15.18
C ALA A 64 -1.73 9.73 -13.84
N ALA A 65 -0.62 9.20 -13.33
CA ALA A 65 -0.57 8.52 -12.04
C ALA A 65 -0.58 9.47 -10.84
N PHE A 66 -0.07 10.69 -11.02
CA PHE A 66 0.05 11.71 -9.97
C PHE A 66 -0.62 13.03 -10.36
N PRO A 67 -1.96 13.06 -10.47
CA PRO A 67 -2.67 14.29 -10.80
C PRO A 67 -2.41 15.36 -9.74
N GLY A 68 -2.22 16.61 -10.16
CA GLY A 68 -2.02 17.74 -9.24
C GLY A 68 -0.63 17.79 -8.57
N HIS A 69 0.33 17.00 -9.04
CA HIS A 69 1.70 17.00 -8.56
C HIS A 69 2.63 17.82 -9.45
N THR A 70 3.76 18.23 -8.89
CA THR A 70 4.95 18.66 -9.63
C THR A 70 5.83 17.44 -9.86
N VAL A 71 6.44 17.37 -11.05
CA VAL A 71 7.39 16.34 -11.45
C VAL A 71 8.68 17.06 -11.82
N HIS A 72 9.78 16.71 -11.17
CA HIS A 72 11.10 17.28 -11.43
C HIS A 72 12.11 16.15 -11.57
N ASN A 73 13.01 16.27 -12.55
CA ASN A 73 14.06 15.29 -12.73
C ASN A 73 15.16 15.46 -11.68
N VAL A 74 15.75 14.36 -11.21
CA VAL A 74 16.84 14.37 -10.24
C VAL A 74 18.14 14.00 -10.95
N ASP A 75 18.69 14.96 -11.69
CA ASP A 75 19.85 14.76 -12.59
C ASP A 75 21.05 14.09 -11.89
N GLY A 76 21.28 14.42 -10.62
CA GLY A 76 22.38 13.86 -9.82
C GLY A 76 22.26 12.37 -9.51
N MET A 77 21.18 11.70 -9.91
CA MET A 77 20.95 10.27 -9.73
C MET A 77 20.86 9.49 -11.04
N ASN A 78 20.83 10.17 -12.19
CA ASN A 78 20.63 9.53 -13.48
C ASN A 78 21.91 8.81 -13.94
N GLU A 79 21.77 7.57 -14.41
CA GLU A 79 22.91 6.76 -14.85
C GLU A 79 22.57 5.84 -16.03
N VAL A 80 23.58 5.57 -16.86
CA VAL A 80 23.57 4.44 -17.80
C VAL A 80 23.91 3.19 -17.01
N TYR A 81 23.13 2.13 -17.20
CA TYR A 81 23.31 0.85 -16.54
C TYR A 81 23.35 -0.30 -17.55
N VAL A 82 24.39 -1.13 -17.44
CA VAL A 82 24.48 -2.40 -18.17
C VAL A 82 24.42 -3.53 -17.16
N SER A 83 23.39 -4.36 -17.27
CA SER A 83 23.24 -5.52 -16.42
C SER A 83 24.29 -6.54 -16.75
N ASN A 84 24.93 -7.11 -15.73
CA ASN A 84 25.82 -8.24 -15.90
C ASN A 84 25.09 -9.55 -15.58
N MET A 85 25.45 -10.58 -16.32
CA MET A 85 24.82 -11.89 -16.32
C MET A 85 25.53 -12.92 -15.43
N GLY A 86 26.81 -12.71 -15.08
CA GLY A 86 27.63 -13.57 -14.20
C GLY A 86 27.85 -13.06 -12.76
N ALA A 87 26.91 -12.28 -12.21
CA ALA A 87 27.05 -11.54 -10.95
C ALA A 87 27.64 -12.35 -9.76
N LYS A 88 28.83 -11.95 -9.28
CA LYS A 88 29.39 -12.36 -7.98
C LYS A 88 29.35 -11.20 -6.99
N GLY A 89 29.25 -11.51 -5.69
CA GLY A 89 29.29 -10.51 -4.63
C GLY A 89 28.00 -9.72 -4.47
N SER A 90 28.13 -8.40 -4.38
CA SER A 90 27.07 -7.48 -3.96
C SER A 90 25.97 -7.25 -5.02
N ASP A 91 26.24 -7.61 -6.28
CA ASP A 91 25.23 -7.63 -7.36
C ASP A 91 24.15 -8.72 -7.15
N ARG A 92 24.35 -9.68 -6.23
CA ARG A 92 23.30 -10.60 -5.77
C ARG A 92 22.15 -9.88 -5.06
N ALA A 93 22.38 -8.67 -4.54
CA ALA A 93 21.34 -7.88 -3.88
C ALA A 93 20.16 -7.59 -4.84
N PHE A 94 20.44 -7.41 -6.14
CA PHE A 94 19.39 -7.15 -7.14
C PHE A 94 18.54 -8.39 -7.49
N LEU A 95 19.04 -9.59 -7.18
CA LEU A 95 18.32 -10.85 -7.34
C LEU A 95 17.44 -11.18 -6.12
N GLN A 96 17.65 -10.47 -5.02
CA GLN A 96 16.86 -10.59 -3.80
C GLN A 96 15.83 -9.46 -3.73
N HIS A 97 14.78 -9.66 -2.94
CA HIS A 97 13.81 -8.60 -2.66
C HIS A 97 14.50 -7.42 -1.98
N HIS A 98 14.45 -6.26 -2.62
CA HIS A 98 15.00 -5.02 -2.07
C HIS A 98 14.13 -3.81 -2.40
N ILE A 99 14.42 -2.72 -1.70
CA ILE A 99 13.94 -1.36 -1.99
C ILE A 99 15.21 -0.53 -2.19
N ASP A 100 15.24 0.30 -3.22
CA ASP A 100 16.46 1.03 -3.59
C ASP A 100 16.80 2.18 -2.63
N GLY A 101 15.78 2.83 -2.06
CA GLY A 101 15.91 4.00 -1.22
C GLY A 101 15.35 3.82 0.20
N PRO A 102 15.83 4.61 1.18
CA PRO A 102 15.47 4.46 2.59
C PRO A 102 14.31 5.37 3.01
N PHE A 103 13.85 6.28 2.14
CA PHE A 103 12.94 7.36 2.52
C PHE A 103 11.46 7.02 2.34
N GLY A 104 11.11 5.73 2.29
CA GLY A 104 9.74 5.25 2.12
C GLY A 104 8.77 5.67 3.23
N LEU A 105 9.28 6.09 4.39
CA LEU A 105 8.48 6.59 5.50
C LEU A 105 8.04 8.05 5.32
N LEU A 106 8.70 8.83 4.47
CA LEU A 106 8.37 10.23 4.25
C LEU A 106 7.04 10.31 3.51
N PRO A 107 5.95 10.89 4.05
CA PRO A 107 4.67 10.86 3.39
C PRO A 107 4.63 11.80 2.18
N PHE A 108 3.69 11.56 1.26
CA PHE A 108 3.31 12.43 0.13
C PHE A 108 4.32 12.63 -0.99
N MET A 109 5.62 12.71 -0.71
CA MET A 109 6.65 12.80 -1.74
C MET A 109 7.09 11.42 -2.22
N THR A 110 7.31 11.29 -3.52
CA THR A 110 7.71 10.05 -4.16
C THR A 110 8.94 10.30 -5.01
N LEU A 111 9.94 9.43 -4.92
CA LEU A 111 11.02 9.41 -5.89
C LEU A 111 10.76 8.24 -6.82
N LEU A 112 10.52 8.53 -8.09
CA LEU A 112 10.36 7.52 -9.11
C LEU A 112 11.71 7.18 -9.71
N ARG A 113 12.02 5.89 -9.84
CA ARG A 113 13.06 5.39 -10.74
C ARG A 113 12.38 4.88 -12.00
N CYS A 114 12.76 5.43 -13.14
CA CYS A 114 12.32 5.05 -14.48
C CYS A 114 13.47 4.32 -15.20
N LEU A 115 13.24 3.08 -15.58
CA LEU A 115 14.14 2.28 -16.40
C LEU A 115 13.75 2.47 -17.86
N VAL A 116 14.54 3.21 -18.65
CA VAL A 116 14.36 3.34 -20.10
C VAL A 116 15.27 2.35 -20.80
N VAL A 117 14.70 1.40 -21.55
CA VAL A 117 15.47 0.29 -22.11
C VAL A 117 16.07 0.66 -23.46
N VAL A 118 17.40 0.66 -23.53
CA VAL A 118 18.18 0.91 -24.75
C VAL A 118 18.39 -0.40 -25.53
N ARG A 119 18.69 -1.48 -24.82
CA ARG A 119 18.74 -2.85 -25.34
C ARG A 119 17.95 -3.77 -24.41
N GLY A 120 16.85 -4.31 -24.90
CA GLY A 120 16.03 -5.28 -24.17
C GLY A 120 16.71 -6.63 -24.02
N ASN A 121 16.24 -7.43 -23.07
CA ASN A 121 16.61 -8.83 -22.94
C ASN A 121 15.38 -9.61 -22.44
N ASP A 122 14.88 -10.53 -23.27
CA ASP A 122 13.68 -11.32 -22.98
C ASP A 122 13.86 -12.32 -21.81
N ARG A 123 15.10 -12.53 -21.38
CA ARG A 123 15.48 -13.38 -20.23
C ARG A 123 15.54 -12.63 -18.91
N VAL A 124 15.36 -11.30 -18.90
CA VAL A 124 15.47 -10.47 -17.70
C VAL A 124 14.11 -9.87 -17.37
N THR A 125 13.51 -10.34 -16.28
CA THR A 125 12.20 -9.86 -15.83
C THR A 125 12.35 -9.14 -14.49
N THR A 126 11.78 -7.94 -14.39
CA THR A 126 11.67 -7.21 -13.12
C THR A 126 10.36 -7.60 -12.44
N ILE A 127 10.43 -8.15 -11.23
CA ILE A 127 9.27 -8.61 -10.46
C ILE A 127 8.97 -7.62 -9.34
N PHE A 128 7.72 -7.14 -9.30
CA PHE A 128 7.19 -6.26 -8.26
C PHE A 128 6.32 -7.03 -7.28
N SER A 129 6.82 -7.23 -6.06
CA SER A 129 6.25 -8.18 -5.10
C SER A 129 4.87 -7.78 -4.60
N ALA A 130 4.63 -6.48 -4.35
CA ALA A 130 3.36 -6.00 -3.80
C ALA A 130 2.21 -6.10 -4.82
N GLN A 131 2.53 -5.93 -6.10
CA GLN A 131 1.58 -5.94 -7.21
C GLN A 131 1.43 -7.35 -7.80
N ARG A 132 2.30 -8.29 -7.42
CA ARG A 132 2.37 -9.67 -7.95
C ARG A 132 2.45 -9.69 -9.48
N ARG A 133 3.33 -8.84 -10.02
CA ARG A 133 3.51 -8.61 -11.45
C ARG A 133 4.99 -8.74 -11.83
N GLY A 134 5.25 -9.26 -13.03
CA GLY A 134 6.56 -9.25 -13.66
C GLY A 134 6.52 -8.50 -14.99
N ASP A 135 7.55 -7.70 -15.26
CA ASP A 135 7.69 -6.94 -16.49
C ASP A 135 9.02 -7.27 -17.19
N THR A 136 8.92 -7.85 -18.38
CA THR A 136 10.04 -8.08 -19.30
C THR A 136 10.01 -6.96 -20.33
N LEU A 137 10.98 -6.05 -20.26
CA LEU A 137 10.98 -4.82 -21.06
C LEU A 137 11.86 -4.97 -22.31
N ARG A 138 11.31 -4.55 -23.45
CA ARG A 138 11.98 -4.52 -24.76
C ARG A 138 12.64 -3.17 -25.02
N THR A 139 13.51 -3.10 -26.03
CA THR A 139 14.10 -1.85 -26.51
C THR A 139 13.03 -0.79 -26.77
N GLY A 140 13.28 0.43 -26.30
CA GLY A 140 12.35 1.57 -26.38
C GLY A 140 11.22 1.54 -25.34
N GLN A 141 11.08 0.48 -24.54
CA GLN A 141 10.12 0.46 -23.44
C GLN A 141 10.69 1.11 -22.18
N PHE A 142 9.81 1.63 -21.35
CA PHE A 142 10.16 2.13 -20.03
C PHE A 142 9.28 1.53 -18.93
N CYS A 143 9.82 1.48 -17.72
CA CYS A 143 9.07 1.16 -16.51
C CYS A 143 9.50 2.10 -15.38
N TRP A 144 8.56 2.77 -14.73
CA TRP A 144 8.83 3.55 -13.53
C TRP A 144 8.16 2.95 -12.28
N PHE A 145 8.82 3.08 -11.14
CA PHE A 145 8.36 2.59 -9.83
C PHE A 145 8.92 3.48 -8.70
N ASP A 146 8.36 3.36 -7.50
CA ASP A 146 8.77 4.12 -6.33
C ASP A 146 10.09 3.60 -5.76
N TYR A 147 11.16 4.34 -6.00
CA TYR A 147 12.53 4.08 -5.53
C TYR A 147 12.58 3.81 -4.01
N ASN A 148 11.74 4.49 -3.24
CA ASN A 148 11.76 4.45 -1.78
C ASN A 148 10.78 3.45 -1.16
N ARG A 149 9.90 2.79 -1.94
CA ARG A 149 8.82 1.96 -1.39
C ARG A 149 8.53 0.66 -2.12
N ASP A 150 8.80 0.59 -3.42
CA ASP A 150 8.45 -0.60 -4.20
C ASP A 150 9.48 -1.71 -4.01
N ILE A 151 9.02 -2.81 -3.41
CA ILE A 151 9.81 -4.04 -3.26
C ILE A 151 9.89 -4.72 -4.62
N HIS A 152 11.09 -4.84 -5.15
CA HIS A 152 11.32 -5.47 -6.43
C HIS A 152 12.60 -6.33 -6.44
N HIS A 153 12.71 -7.17 -7.46
CA HIS A 153 13.91 -7.97 -7.73
C HIS A 153 13.92 -8.39 -9.20
N ILE A 154 15.06 -8.86 -9.68
CA ILE A 154 15.22 -9.35 -11.05
C ILE A 154 15.27 -10.87 -11.04
N THR A 155 14.47 -11.49 -11.90
CA THR A 155 14.56 -12.92 -12.23
C THR A 155 15.15 -13.10 -13.61
N LYS A 156 16.05 -14.07 -13.74
CA LYS A 156 16.72 -14.44 -14.99
C LYS A 156 16.30 -15.84 -15.43
N THR A 157 16.03 -16.04 -16.72
CA THR A 157 15.65 -17.35 -17.28
C THR A 157 16.64 -17.80 -18.37
N GLY A 158 17.23 -18.99 -18.25
CA GLY A 158 18.20 -19.54 -19.21
C GLY A 158 19.43 -20.14 -18.52
N ASP A 159 20.30 -20.77 -19.30
CA ASP A 159 21.58 -21.33 -18.83
C ASP A 159 22.57 -20.17 -18.53
N PRO A 160 23.19 -20.08 -17.34
CA PRO A 160 24.10 -19.00 -16.96
C PRO A 160 25.18 -18.63 -17.98
N ASP A 161 25.68 -19.61 -18.74
CA ASP A 161 26.76 -19.41 -19.71
C ASP A 161 26.25 -18.74 -21.01
N ASP A 162 24.99 -18.99 -21.40
CA ASP A 162 24.33 -18.34 -22.55
C ASP A 162 23.90 -16.89 -22.27
N LEU A 163 24.10 -16.40 -21.03
CA LEU A 163 23.63 -15.09 -20.63
C LEU A 163 24.67 -13.99 -20.88
N LEU A 164 25.96 -14.30 -21.04
CA LEU A 164 27.01 -13.29 -21.18
C LEU A 164 26.90 -12.47 -22.48
N ASP A 165 26.35 -13.05 -23.55
CA ASP A 165 26.25 -12.41 -24.86
C ASP A 165 25.07 -11.43 -25.02
N ASP A 166 24.15 -11.37 -24.05
CA ASP A 166 22.87 -10.64 -24.19
C ASP A 166 22.60 -9.70 -23.01
N SER A 167 23.51 -8.75 -22.75
CA SER A 167 23.35 -7.81 -21.61
C SER A 167 22.21 -6.81 -21.83
N ARG A 168 21.32 -6.65 -20.85
CA ARG A 168 20.29 -5.59 -20.85
C ARG A 168 20.96 -4.23 -20.59
N ILE A 169 20.70 -3.27 -21.46
CA ILE A 169 21.16 -1.88 -21.31
C ILE A 169 19.94 -1.02 -21.00
N CYS A 170 19.97 -0.29 -19.89
CA CYS A 170 18.96 0.70 -19.57
C CYS A 170 19.53 2.00 -19.02
N LEU A 171 18.78 3.07 -19.21
CA LEU A 171 18.98 4.32 -18.49
C LEU A 171 18.14 4.25 -17.22
N LYS A 172 18.74 4.53 -16.07
CA LYS A 172 18.03 4.77 -14.82
C LYS A 172 17.86 6.28 -14.69
N VAL A 173 16.62 6.72 -14.82
CA VAL A 173 16.23 8.12 -14.77
C VAL A 173 15.36 8.34 -13.54
N HIS A 174 15.56 9.42 -12.80
CA HIS A 174 14.85 9.65 -11.54
C HIS A 174 13.99 10.90 -11.58
N TYR A 175 12.77 10.80 -11.04
CA TYR A 175 11.85 11.93 -10.93
C TYR A 175 11.34 12.08 -9.51
N ALA A 176 11.54 13.24 -8.90
CA ALA A 176 10.86 13.61 -7.68
C ALA A 176 9.45 14.08 -8.04
N VAL A 177 8.47 13.50 -7.35
CA VAL A 177 7.05 13.79 -7.51
C VAL A 177 6.51 14.26 -6.16
N ALA A 178 6.04 15.50 -6.12
CA ALA A 178 5.53 16.12 -4.91
C ALA A 178 4.17 16.77 -5.17
N PRO A 179 3.23 16.74 -4.21
CA PRO A 179 2.03 17.55 -4.32
C PRO A 179 2.41 19.02 -4.47
N ARG A 180 1.65 19.80 -5.23
CA ARG A 180 1.97 21.23 -5.47
C ARG A 180 2.17 22.03 -4.19
N TRP A 181 1.42 21.73 -3.13
CA TRP A 181 1.57 22.41 -1.83
C TRP A 181 2.86 22.04 -1.08
N LEU A 182 3.54 20.96 -1.47
CA LEU A 182 4.87 20.56 -1.00
C LEU A 182 6.00 20.90 -1.98
N ALA A 183 5.71 21.51 -3.13
CA ALA A 183 6.74 21.91 -4.10
C ALA A 183 7.90 22.72 -3.48
N PRO A 184 7.70 23.62 -2.50
CA PRO A 184 8.81 24.33 -1.84
C PRO A 184 9.82 23.42 -1.11
N PHE A 185 9.42 22.21 -0.72
CA PHE A 185 10.27 21.24 -0.03
C PHE A 185 10.86 20.17 -0.96
N GLN A 186 10.50 20.21 -2.24
CA GLN A 186 10.86 19.17 -3.19
C GLN A 186 12.38 19.07 -3.41
N SER A 187 13.08 20.19 -3.52
CA SER A 187 14.55 20.23 -3.70
C SER A 187 15.30 19.63 -2.51
N LEU A 188 14.77 19.75 -1.29
CA LEU A 188 15.33 19.12 -0.09
C LEU A 188 15.20 17.59 -0.18
N PHE A 189 14.03 17.11 -0.61
CA PHE A 189 13.79 15.68 -0.81
C PHE A 189 14.69 15.10 -1.91
N GLU A 190 14.88 15.82 -3.01
CA GLU A 190 15.82 15.46 -4.08
C GLU A 190 17.25 15.36 -3.55
N GLY A 191 17.72 16.40 -2.85
CA GLY A 191 19.08 16.43 -2.28
C GLY A 191 19.34 15.31 -1.27
N TRP A 192 18.35 14.91 -0.48
CA TRP A 192 18.46 13.76 0.42
C TRP A 192 18.61 12.43 -0.33
N ASN A 193 17.81 12.20 -1.37
CA ASN A 193 17.91 10.99 -2.18
C ASN A 193 19.23 10.94 -2.96
N GLU A 194 19.65 12.06 -3.56
CA GLU A 194 20.93 12.15 -4.28
C GLU A 194 22.12 11.90 -3.35
N THR A 195 22.09 12.49 -2.16
CA THR A 195 23.13 12.28 -1.13
C THR A 195 23.16 10.81 -0.68
N TYR A 196 21.99 10.21 -0.45
CA TYR A 196 21.90 8.80 -0.12
C TYR A 196 22.47 7.93 -1.24
N ASN A 197 22.04 8.13 -2.49
CA ASN A 197 22.46 7.33 -3.64
C ASN A 197 23.99 7.35 -3.82
N ARG A 198 24.61 8.54 -3.75
CA ARG A 198 26.08 8.68 -3.81
C ARG A 198 26.78 7.98 -2.66
N ARG A 199 26.32 8.18 -1.42
CA ARG A 199 26.92 7.56 -0.23
C ARG A 199 26.73 6.04 -0.21
N ALA A 200 25.55 5.56 -0.60
CA ALA A 200 25.23 4.13 -0.70
C ALA A 200 26.15 3.46 -1.72
N ARG A 201 26.38 4.06 -2.89
CA ARG A 201 27.35 3.56 -3.88
C ARG A 201 28.77 3.54 -3.33
N GLN A 202 29.22 4.60 -2.66
CA GLN A 202 30.54 4.64 -2.01
C GLN A 202 30.70 3.55 -0.95
N LEU A 203 29.67 3.33 -0.11
CA LEU A 203 29.64 2.28 0.90
C LEU A 203 29.63 0.88 0.26
N PHE A 204 28.90 0.70 -0.84
CA PHE A 204 28.85 -0.56 -1.59
C PHE A 204 30.22 -0.91 -2.16
N VAL A 205 30.89 0.05 -2.81
CA VAL A 205 32.27 -0.12 -3.32
C VAL A 205 33.24 -0.39 -2.16
N ALA A 206 33.15 0.37 -1.07
CA ALA A 206 33.99 0.15 0.11
C ALA A 206 33.74 -1.21 0.78
N SER A 207 32.52 -1.74 0.72
CA SER A 207 32.15 -3.05 1.27
C SER A 207 32.70 -4.23 0.47
N LYS A 208 33.10 -4.03 -0.79
CA LYS A 208 33.80 -5.07 -1.59
C LYS A 208 35.16 -5.42 -0.97
N ASN A 209 35.81 -4.47 -0.28
CA ASN A 209 37.09 -4.71 0.39
C ASN A 209 37.22 -3.80 1.65
N PRO A 210 36.57 -4.14 2.77
CA PRO A 210 36.51 -3.27 3.93
C PRO A 210 37.86 -3.24 4.67
N GLN A 211 38.55 -2.10 4.57
CA GLN A 211 39.92 -1.94 5.09
C GLN A 211 39.98 -1.59 6.59
N SER A 212 38.88 -1.14 7.20
CA SER A 212 38.84 -0.69 8.60
C SER A 212 37.72 -1.36 9.41
N ALA A 213 37.90 -1.48 10.73
CA ALA A 213 36.90 -2.04 11.63
C ALA A 213 35.60 -1.22 11.66
N ILE A 214 35.70 0.11 11.60
CA ILE A 214 34.56 1.03 11.49
C ILE A 214 33.83 0.79 10.16
N GLY A 215 34.57 0.62 9.06
CA GLY A 215 33.99 0.27 7.76
C GLY A 215 33.23 -1.06 7.79
N ARG A 216 33.77 -2.08 8.47
CA ARG A 216 33.06 -3.36 8.68
C ARG A 216 31.77 -3.20 9.48
N PHE A 217 31.79 -2.39 10.55
CA PHE A 217 30.60 -2.14 11.37
C PHE A 217 29.51 -1.36 10.63
N LEU A 218 29.88 -0.27 9.93
CA LEU A 218 28.94 0.50 9.12
C LEU A 218 28.37 -0.34 7.97
N GLY A 219 29.21 -1.16 7.33
CA GLY A 219 28.76 -2.14 6.34
C GLY A 219 27.75 -3.13 6.91
N ALA A 220 27.96 -3.62 8.14
CA ALA A 220 27.01 -4.50 8.82
C ALA A 220 25.67 -3.80 9.09
N ILE A 221 25.67 -2.54 9.56
CA ILE A 221 24.43 -1.76 9.76
C ILE A 221 23.68 -1.59 8.44
N VAL A 222 24.37 -1.22 7.36
CA VAL A 222 23.76 -1.06 6.04
C VAL A 222 23.17 -2.38 5.56
N ASN A 223 23.90 -3.49 5.66
CA ASN A 223 23.41 -4.80 5.23
C ASN A 223 22.19 -5.24 6.04
N VAL A 224 22.20 -5.06 7.36
CA VAL A 224 21.04 -5.36 8.22
C VAL A 224 19.86 -4.45 7.87
N GLY A 225 20.10 -3.15 7.65
CA GLY A 225 19.08 -2.20 7.22
C GLY A 225 18.46 -2.58 5.88
N THR A 226 19.28 -2.85 4.86
CA THR A 226 18.86 -3.27 3.52
C THR A 226 18.09 -4.60 3.55
N PHE A 227 18.36 -5.48 4.52
CA PHE A 227 17.61 -6.72 4.71
C PHE A 227 16.28 -6.50 5.46
N LEU A 228 16.31 -5.78 6.59
CA LEU A 228 15.13 -5.57 7.43
C LEU A 228 14.11 -4.62 6.81
N TYR A 229 14.55 -3.65 6.01
CA TYR A 229 13.68 -2.61 5.46
C TYR A 229 12.65 -3.16 4.46
N PRO A 230 13.02 -3.98 3.45
CA PRO A 230 12.05 -4.67 2.60
C PRO A 230 11.13 -5.60 3.39
N LEU A 231 11.66 -6.33 4.39
CA LEU A 231 10.84 -7.22 5.24
C LEU A 231 9.79 -6.43 6.02
N PHE A 232 10.14 -5.26 6.54
CA PHE A 232 9.17 -4.38 7.21
C PHE A 232 8.03 -4.02 6.27
N PHE A 233 8.29 -3.57 5.04
CA PHE A 233 7.23 -3.23 4.10
C PHE A 233 6.45 -4.44 3.59
N GLN A 234 7.11 -5.59 3.48
CA GLN A 234 6.52 -6.86 3.03
C GLN A 234 5.56 -7.46 4.05
N TYR A 235 5.91 -7.42 5.34
CA TYR A 235 5.19 -8.14 6.39
C TYR A 235 4.46 -7.24 7.38
N VAL A 236 4.86 -5.98 7.52
CA VAL A 236 4.27 -5.04 8.50
C VAL A 236 3.66 -3.84 7.79
N GLY A 237 4.46 -2.96 7.20
CA GLY A 237 4.03 -1.70 6.62
C GLY A 237 3.68 -0.65 7.68
N VAL A 238 3.74 0.62 7.28
CA VAL A 238 3.61 1.77 8.20
C VAL A 238 2.22 1.85 8.84
N LEU A 239 1.16 1.71 8.04
CA LEU A 239 -0.21 1.82 8.53
C LEU A 239 -0.51 0.79 9.64
N ASN A 240 -0.09 -0.45 9.45
CA ASN A 240 -0.34 -1.50 10.43
C ASN A 240 0.45 -1.27 11.72
N LEU A 241 1.71 -0.80 11.62
CA LEU A 241 2.49 -0.40 12.79
C LEU A 241 1.77 0.70 13.58
N LEU A 242 1.27 1.73 12.90
CA LEU A 242 0.53 2.82 13.54
C LEU A 242 -0.75 2.32 14.21
N VAL A 243 -1.49 1.40 13.59
CA VAL A 243 -2.68 0.77 14.19
C VAL A 243 -2.33 -0.01 15.44
N VAL A 244 -1.26 -0.81 15.42
CA VAL A 244 -0.80 -1.57 16.58
C VAL A 244 -0.43 -0.63 17.74
N LEU A 245 0.32 0.43 17.45
CA LEU A 245 0.70 1.44 18.44
C LEU A 245 -0.53 2.18 19.00
N LEU A 246 -1.47 2.59 18.13
CA LEU A 246 -2.71 3.25 18.53
C LEU A 246 -3.53 2.36 19.47
N PHE A 247 -3.77 1.10 19.09
CA PHE A 247 -4.52 0.17 19.94
C PHE A 247 -3.82 -0.09 21.26
N TRP A 248 -2.49 -0.19 21.27
CA TRP A 248 -1.73 -0.34 22.50
C TRP A 248 -1.95 0.84 23.45
N VAL A 249 -1.88 2.08 22.93
CA VAL A 249 -2.08 3.31 23.71
C VAL A 249 -3.54 3.48 24.13
N ALA A 250 -4.50 3.33 23.21
CA ALA A 250 -5.93 3.52 23.46
C ALA A 250 -6.52 2.50 24.46
N SER A 251 -5.87 1.34 24.60
CA SER A 251 -6.23 0.30 25.57
C SER A 251 -5.25 0.22 26.75
N ALA A 252 -4.44 1.27 26.99
CA ALA A 252 -3.57 1.36 28.16
C ALA A 252 -4.45 1.47 29.44
N GLY A 253 -4.62 0.35 30.15
CA GLY A 253 -5.54 0.24 31.30
C GLY A 253 -6.77 -0.64 31.05
N HIS A 254 -6.97 -1.10 29.81
CA HIS A 254 -8.11 -1.92 29.39
C HIS A 254 -7.63 -3.21 28.70
N PRO A 255 -7.01 -4.15 29.46
CA PRO A 255 -6.36 -5.33 28.88
C PRO A 255 -7.35 -6.28 28.20
N THR A 256 -8.58 -6.39 28.70
CA THR A 256 -9.63 -7.24 28.12
C THR A 256 -10.06 -6.69 26.75
N GLU A 257 -10.30 -5.40 26.68
CA GLU A 257 -10.65 -4.69 25.45
C GLU A 257 -9.53 -4.76 24.42
N ARG A 258 -8.27 -4.69 24.87
CA ARG A 258 -7.10 -4.85 24.01
C ARG A 258 -7.14 -6.18 23.26
N VAL A 259 -7.52 -7.26 23.93
CA VAL A 259 -7.69 -8.58 23.31
C VAL A 259 -8.70 -8.50 22.16
N TYR A 260 -9.88 -7.94 22.42
CA TYR A 260 -10.93 -7.81 21.42
C TYR A 260 -10.52 -6.94 20.23
N LEU A 261 -9.85 -5.80 20.47
CA LEU A 261 -9.34 -4.92 19.42
C LEU A 261 -8.44 -5.69 18.46
N PHE A 262 -7.42 -6.38 18.98
CA PHE A 262 -6.46 -7.13 18.17
C PHE A 262 -7.05 -8.37 17.51
N SER A 263 -8.07 -8.99 18.11
CA SER A 263 -8.70 -10.19 17.58
C SER A 263 -9.52 -9.96 16.31
N PHE A 264 -10.14 -8.79 16.13
CA PHE A 264 -11.17 -8.62 15.10
C PHE A 264 -10.80 -7.77 13.87
N VAL A 265 -9.65 -7.08 13.86
CA VAL A 265 -9.26 -6.22 12.72
C VAL A 265 -9.25 -6.97 11.39
N HIS A 266 -8.66 -8.17 11.36
CA HIS A 266 -8.48 -8.90 10.11
C HIS A 266 -9.81 -9.20 9.40
N TYR A 267 -10.91 -9.42 10.13
CA TYR A 267 -12.22 -9.62 9.50
C TYR A 267 -12.73 -8.36 8.77
N LEU A 268 -12.49 -7.17 9.31
CA LEU A 268 -12.80 -5.92 8.61
C LEU A 268 -12.03 -5.82 7.30
N LEU A 269 -10.76 -6.24 7.29
CA LEU A 269 -9.93 -6.26 6.08
C LEU A 269 -10.52 -7.19 5.02
N TYR A 270 -10.95 -8.41 5.40
CA TYR A 270 -11.63 -9.34 4.48
C TYR A 270 -12.92 -8.73 3.91
N VAL A 271 -13.74 -8.11 4.76
CA VAL A 271 -14.99 -7.48 4.35
C VAL A 271 -14.72 -6.36 3.34
N PHE A 272 -13.79 -5.44 3.63
CA PHE A 272 -13.47 -4.34 2.72
C PHE A 272 -12.82 -4.81 1.43
N ALA A 273 -11.85 -5.72 1.51
CA ALA A 273 -11.17 -6.28 0.35
C ALA A 273 -12.16 -6.92 -0.62
N TYR A 274 -13.07 -7.76 -0.11
CA TYR A 274 -14.05 -8.45 -0.94
C TYR A 274 -15.14 -7.50 -1.46
N ALA A 275 -15.64 -6.59 -0.61
CA ALA A 275 -16.73 -5.68 -0.99
C ALA A 275 -16.31 -4.68 -2.06
N PHE A 276 -15.10 -4.10 -1.97
CA PHE A 276 -14.66 -3.02 -2.87
C PHE A 276 -13.69 -3.46 -3.96
N ARG A 277 -12.93 -4.54 -3.75
CA ARG A 277 -11.95 -5.08 -4.70
C ARG A 277 -10.95 -4.05 -5.26
N ALA A 278 -10.69 -2.99 -4.50
CA ALA A 278 -9.87 -1.84 -4.93
C ALA A 278 -8.45 -1.85 -4.33
N VAL A 279 -8.23 -2.62 -3.26
CA VAL A 279 -6.93 -2.73 -2.59
C VAL A 279 -5.91 -3.51 -3.41
N GLU A 280 -4.64 -3.13 -3.33
CA GLU A 280 -3.54 -3.89 -3.93
C GLU A 280 -3.42 -5.30 -3.30
N PRO A 281 -3.35 -6.39 -4.09
CA PRO A 281 -3.39 -7.75 -3.56
C PRO A 281 -2.29 -8.06 -2.53
N GLY A 282 -1.06 -7.60 -2.76
CA GLY A 282 0.03 -7.79 -1.79
C GLY A 282 -0.17 -7.01 -0.50
N ARG A 283 -0.77 -5.81 -0.55
CA ARG A 283 -1.14 -5.03 0.64
C ARG A 283 -2.17 -5.78 1.46
N PHE A 284 -3.24 -6.26 0.83
CA PHE A 284 -4.26 -7.04 1.52
C PHE A 284 -3.69 -8.31 2.15
N ALA A 285 -2.91 -9.09 1.39
CA ALA A 285 -2.28 -10.30 1.89
C ALA A 285 -1.39 -10.02 3.12
N ARG A 286 -0.58 -8.96 3.07
CA ARG A 286 0.25 -8.52 4.21
C ARG A 286 -0.61 -8.18 5.42
N ASP A 287 -1.55 -7.26 5.26
CA ASP A 287 -2.35 -6.73 6.37
C ASP A 287 -3.18 -7.85 7.01
N ALA A 288 -3.86 -8.66 6.19
CA ALA A 288 -4.65 -9.80 6.65
C ALA A 288 -3.80 -10.84 7.38
N THR A 289 -2.61 -11.18 6.85
CA THR A 289 -1.68 -12.12 7.50
C THR A 289 -1.23 -11.59 8.86
N LEU A 290 -0.77 -10.33 8.91
CA LEU A 290 -0.28 -9.72 10.14
C LEU A 290 -1.36 -9.71 11.23
N PHE A 291 -2.55 -9.17 10.95
CA PHE A 291 -3.60 -9.08 11.95
C PHE A 291 -4.21 -10.42 12.30
N GLN A 292 -4.18 -11.41 11.39
CA GLN A 292 -4.56 -12.78 11.74
C GLN A 292 -3.54 -13.43 12.68
N LEU A 293 -2.23 -13.22 12.47
CA LEU A 293 -1.19 -13.71 13.37
C LEU A 293 -1.26 -13.03 14.74
N ILE A 294 -1.48 -11.72 14.79
CA ILE A 294 -1.71 -10.98 16.03
C ILE A 294 -2.95 -11.53 16.75
N ALA A 295 -4.08 -11.68 16.05
CA ALA A 295 -5.32 -12.23 16.63
C ALA A 295 -5.11 -13.64 17.22
N LEU A 296 -4.46 -14.54 16.48
CA LEU A 296 -4.15 -15.89 16.96
C LEU A 296 -3.18 -15.86 18.15
N GLY A 297 -2.11 -15.06 18.08
CA GLY A 297 -1.14 -14.91 19.16
C GLY A 297 -1.80 -14.40 20.44
N THR A 298 -2.66 -13.39 20.32
CA THR A 298 -3.48 -12.85 21.41
C THR A 298 -4.40 -13.93 21.99
N LEU A 299 -5.10 -14.69 21.14
CA LEU A 299 -5.99 -15.77 21.57
C LEU A 299 -5.26 -16.88 22.34
N PHE A 300 -4.13 -17.36 21.80
CA PHE A 300 -3.33 -18.42 22.45
C PHE A 300 -2.61 -17.92 23.70
N TYR A 301 -2.21 -16.65 23.74
CA TYR A 301 -1.69 -16.04 24.96
C TYR A 301 -2.74 -16.07 26.08
N GLN A 302 -3.98 -15.65 25.80
CA GLN A 302 -5.06 -15.72 26.79
C GLN A 302 -5.40 -17.16 27.17
N TYR A 303 -5.40 -18.09 26.21
CA TYR A 303 -5.57 -19.51 26.50
C TYR A 303 -4.52 -20.02 27.50
N GLY A 304 -3.25 -19.66 27.30
CA GLY A 304 -2.17 -20.03 28.21
C GLY A 304 -2.29 -19.42 29.61
N GLN A 305 -2.84 -18.20 29.73
CA GLN A 305 -3.08 -17.57 31.05
C GLN A 305 -4.12 -18.34 31.88
N GLU A 306 -5.09 -18.97 31.24
CA GLU A 306 -6.13 -19.77 31.90
C GLU A 306 -5.68 -21.22 32.20
N GLY A 307 -4.44 -21.57 31.84
CA GLY A 307 -3.89 -22.92 31.96
C GLY A 307 -3.94 -23.74 30.66
N LEU A 308 -3.12 -24.77 30.57
CA LEU A 308 -3.05 -25.62 29.38
C LEU A 308 -3.91 -26.89 29.56
N ASP A 309 -4.84 -27.11 28.65
CA ASP A 309 -5.59 -28.37 28.53
C ASP A 309 -5.18 -29.11 27.23
N VAL A 310 -4.60 -30.29 27.39
CA VAL A 310 -4.03 -31.08 26.28
C VAL A 310 -5.11 -31.59 25.31
N PRO A 311 -6.24 -32.17 25.76
CA PRO A 311 -7.32 -32.58 24.86
C PRO A 311 -7.87 -31.43 24.02
N SER A 312 -8.14 -30.28 24.63
CA SER A 312 -8.56 -29.04 23.95
C SER A 312 -7.55 -28.60 22.90
N LEU A 313 -6.25 -28.55 23.25
CA LEU A 313 -5.17 -28.19 22.32
C LEU A 313 -5.03 -29.19 21.17
N ALA A 314 -5.24 -30.49 21.40
CA ALA A 314 -5.20 -31.50 20.35
C ALA A 314 -6.31 -31.25 19.30
N VAL A 315 -7.54 -31.00 19.74
CA VAL A 315 -8.66 -30.66 18.83
C VAL A 315 -8.40 -29.34 18.12
N ALA A 316 -7.90 -28.34 18.84
CA ALA A 316 -7.55 -27.05 18.26
C ALA A 316 -6.46 -27.17 17.18
N ALA A 317 -5.43 -27.99 17.43
CA ALA A 317 -4.34 -28.27 16.51
C ALA A 317 -4.84 -28.97 15.23
N VAL A 318 -5.78 -29.92 15.34
CA VAL A 318 -6.41 -30.55 14.17
C VAL A 318 -7.19 -29.52 13.34
N GLY A 319 -8.00 -28.68 13.97
CA GLY A 319 -8.78 -27.64 13.28
C GLY A 319 -7.90 -26.60 12.59
N PHE A 320 -7.00 -25.95 13.32
CA PHE A 320 -6.07 -24.97 12.75
C PHE A 320 -5.10 -25.60 11.75
N GLY A 321 -4.69 -26.85 11.97
CA GLY A 321 -3.88 -27.64 11.05
C GLY A 321 -4.60 -27.89 9.72
N LEU A 322 -5.89 -28.23 9.73
CA LEU A 322 -6.71 -28.34 8.53
C LEU A 322 -6.76 -27.03 7.74
N SER A 323 -6.92 -25.89 8.44
CA SER A 323 -6.87 -24.57 7.81
C SER A 323 -5.50 -24.25 7.22
N GLY A 324 -4.42 -24.64 7.89
CA GLY A 324 -3.05 -24.47 7.38
C GLY A 324 -2.78 -25.34 6.16
N LEU A 325 -3.23 -26.60 6.16
CA LEU A 325 -3.12 -27.50 5.02
C LEU A 325 -3.93 -26.98 3.82
N ALA A 326 -5.13 -26.46 4.06
CA ALA A 326 -5.93 -25.82 3.03
C ALA A 326 -5.22 -24.59 2.43
N PHE A 327 -4.60 -23.74 3.26
CA PHE A 327 -3.78 -22.62 2.79
C PHE A 327 -2.62 -23.10 1.90
N LEU A 328 -1.84 -24.09 2.35
CA LEU A 328 -0.72 -24.65 1.59
C LEU A 328 -1.18 -25.23 0.25
N ARG A 329 -2.36 -25.87 0.22
CA ARG A 329 -2.92 -26.47 -1.00
C ARG A 329 -3.44 -25.45 -1.99
N LEU A 330 -4.02 -24.35 -1.49
CA LEU A 330 -4.60 -23.28 -2.29
C LEU A 330 -3.53 -22.30 -2.79
N GLY A 331 -2.49 -22.08 -1.99
CA GLY A 331 -1.47 -21.06 -2.20
C GLY A 331 -1.90 -19.68 -1.69
N SER A 332 -0.93 -18.79 -1.49
CA SER A 332 -1.18 -17.45 -0.95
C SER A 332 -2.06 -16.60 -1.86
N ASP A 333 -1.84 -16.64 -3.18
CA ASP A 333 -2.58 -15.85 -4.16
C ASP A 333 -4.08 -16.12 -4.10
N ARG A 334 -4.47 -17.38 -4.22
CA ARG A 334 -5.88 -17.78 -4.21
C ARG A 334 -6.52 -17.61 -2.82
N THR A 335 -5.76 -17.76 -1.73
CA THR A 335 -6.29 -17.54 -0.37
C THR A 335 -6.74 -16.10 -0.18
N TYR A 336 -5.94 -15.13 -0.66
CA TYR A 336 -6.21 -13.71 -0.47
C TYR A 336 -6.95 -13.11 -1.66
N PHE A 337 -8.00 -13.78 -2.11
CA PHE A 337 -8.91 -13.35 -3.19
C PHE A 337 -8.22 -13.02 -4.52
N GLY A 338 -7.10 -13.69 -4.83
CA GLY A 338 -6.36 -13.45 -6.07
C GLY A 338 -7.18 -13.69 -7.33
N ALA A 339 -8.21 -14.54 -7.27
CA ALA A 339 -9.13 -14.73 -8.41
C ALA A 339 -10.05 -13.51 -8.60
N GLU A 340 -10.57 -12.96 -7.51
CA GLU A 340 -11.45 -11.80 -7.49
C GLU A 340 -10.71 -10.51 -7.86
N PHE A 341 -9.41 -10.44 -7.55
CA PHE A 341 -8.52 -9.36 -7.95
C PHE A 341 -7.92 -9.53 -9.35
N GLY A 342 -8.16 -10.67 -10.03
CA GLY A 342 -7.61 -10.95 -11.35
C GLY A 342 -6.10 -11.28 -11.37
N VAL A 343 -5.50 -11.61 -10.23
CA VAL A 343 -4.11 -12.06 -10.10
C VAL A 343 -3.93 -13.48 -10.63
N VAL A 344 -4.92 -14.34 -10.40
CA VAL A 344 -4.93 -15.73 -10.88
C VAL A 344 -6.26 -16.05 -11.55
N PRO A 345 -6.27 -16.94 -12.56
CA PRO A 345 -7.53 -17.32 -13.21
C PRO A 345 -8.47 -18.02 -12.22
N PRO A 346 -9.80 -17.78 -12.32
CA PRO A 346 -10.80 -18.54 -11.57
C PRO A 346 -10.58 -20.04 -11.76
N GLY A 347 -10.62 -20.79 -10.68
CA GLY A 347 -10.35 -22.22 -10.73
C GLY A 347 -10.64 -22.91 -9.41
N ARG A 348 -11.16 -24.14 -9.48
CA ARG A 348 -11.42 -24.98 -8.31
C ARG A 348 -10.22 -25.87 -8.05
N VAL A 349 -9.80 -25.92 -6.80
CA VAL A 349 -8.78 -26.86 -6.35
C VAL A 349 -9.48 -28.17 -5.95
N THR A 350 -9.10 -29.28 -6.57
CA THR A 350 -9.73 -30.59 -6.36
C THR A 350 -8.96 -31.50 -5.41
N GLY A 351 -7.72 -31.15 -5.06
CA GLY A 351 -6.93 -31.92 -4.09
C GLY A 351 -7.45 -31.74 -2.66
N PHE A 352 -7.18 -32.71 -1.80
CA PHE A 352 -7.46 -32.60 -0.36
C PHE A 352 -6.78 -31.34 0.23
N PRO A 353 -7.47 -30.57 1.10
CA PRO A 353 -8.81 -30.83 1.66
C PRO A 353 -10.00 -30.32 0.83
N TYR A 354 -9.79 -29.49 -0.20
CA TYR A 354 -10.87 -28.89 -1.01
C TYR A 354 -11.69 -29.90 -1.82
N GLY A 355 -11.10 -31.04 -2.19
CA GLY A 355 -11.82 -32.13 -2.87
C GLY A 355 -12.86 -32.85 -2.01
N VAL A 356 -12.86 -32.62 -0.70
CA VAL A 356 -13.72 -33.33 0.27
C VAL A 356 -14.57 -32.35 1.08
N ILE A 357 -13.99 -31.22 1.48
CA ILE A 357 -14.64 -30.22 2.32
C ILE A 357 -14.81 -28.94 1.48
N PRO A 358 -16.02 -28.38 1.34
CA PRO A 358 -16.26 -27.19 0.50
C PRO A 358 -15.46 -25.94 0.92
N HIS A 359 -15.39 -25.69 2.24
CA HIS A 359 -14.68 -24.53 2.80
C HIS A 359 -13.72 -24.98 3.92
N PRO A 360 -12.65 -25.72 3.62
CA PRO A 360 -11.80 -26.36 4.62
C PRO A 360 -11.06 -25.37 5.51
N MET A 361 -10.78 -24.16 5.03
CA MET A 361 -10.20 -23.10 5.85
C MET A 361 -11.17 -22.65 6.94
N ILE A 362 -12.41 -22.29 6.59
CA ILE A 362 -13.42 -21.85 7.55
C ILE A 362 -13.78 -22.99 8.50
N VAL A 363 -14.04 -24.19 7.98
CA VAL A 363 -14.34 -25.37 8.80
C VAL A 363 -13.20 -25.66 9.77
N GLY A 364 -11.94 -25.63 9.31
CA GLY A 364 -10.77 -25.81 10.17
C GLY A 364 -10.70 -24.76 11.29
N LYS A 365 -10.98 -23.48 10.99
CA LYS A 365 -11.03 -22.42 12.01
C LYS A 365 -12.13 -22.66 13.04
N LEU A 366 -13.33 -23.06 12.61
CA LEU A 366 -14.46 -23.36 13.49
C LEU A 366 -14.15 -24.55 14.42
N VAL A 367 -13.57 -25.63 13.88
CA VAL A 367 -13.09 -26.77 14.68
C VAL A 367 -11.98 -26.34 15.65
N GLY A 368 -11.08 -25.46 15.20
CA GLY A 368 -10.03 -24.87 16.03
C GLY A 368 -10.58 -24.17 17.27
N PHE A 369 -11.55 -23.27 17.08
CA PHE A 369 -12.21 -22.57 18.18
C PHE A 369 -13.05 -23.49 19.06
N ALA A 370 -13.75 -24.48 18.47
CA ALA A 370 -14.47 -25.48 19.24
C ALA A 370 -13.53 -26.30 20.13
N GLY A 371 -12.33 -26.62 19.63
CA GLY A 371 -11.26 -27.23 20.42
C GLY A 371 -10.89 -26.39 21.62
N LEU A 372 -10.53 -25.12 21.41
CA LEU A 372 -10.22 -24.18 22.50
C LEU A 372 -11.38 -24.03 23.50
N ALA A 373 -12.62 -24.09 23.01
CA ALA A 373 -13.81 -24.02 23.85
C ALA A 373 -13.96 -25.23 24.77
N LEU A 374 -13.27 -26.36 24.55
CA LEU A 374 -13.34 -27.52 25.46
C LEU A 374 -12.71 -27.22 26.81
N HIS A 375 -11.67 -26.38 26.83
CA HIS A 375 -11.00 -25.95 28.06
C HIS A 375 -11.94 -25.11 28.94
N ALA A 376 -12.41 -25.67 30.06
CA ALA A 376 -13.47 -25.07 30.86
C ALA A 376 -13.13 -23.69 31.47
N PRO A 377 -11.95 -23.48 32.10
CA PRO A 377 -11.51 -22.15 32.54
C PRO A 377 -11.50 -21.11 31.42
N PHE A 378 -10.87 -21.44 30.29
CA PHE A 378 -10.81 -20.52 29.15
C PHE A 378 -12.18 -20.20 28.57
N ARG A 379 -13.05 -21.20 28.44
CA ARG A 379 -14.45 -20.98 28.02
C ARG A 379 -15.19 -20.06 29.00
N ALA A 380 -15.03 -20.26 30.30
CA ALA A 380 -15.70 -19.42 31.30
C ALA A 380 -15.28 -17.94 31.19
N ALA A 381 -13.98 -17.68 30.97
CA ALA A 381 -13.44 -16.33 30.88
C ALA A 381 -13.63 -15.67 29.49
N TRP A 382 -13.54 -16.45 28.41
CA TRP A 382 -13.38 -15.92 27.04
C TRP A 382 -14.40 -16.46 26.04
N TRP A 383 -15.55 -17.02 26.47
CA TRP A 383 -16.59 -17.45 25.52
C TRP A 383 -17.06 -16.35 24.55
N PRO A 384 -17.19 -15.04 24.90
CA PRO A 384 -17.65 -14.04 23.94
C PRO A 384 -16.64 -13.84 22.80
N LEU A 385 -15.34 -13.98 23.11
CA LEU A 385 -14.27 -13.91 22.12
C LEU A 385 -14.40 -15.04 21.09
N LEU A 386 -14.63 -16.28 21.57
CA LEU A 386 -14.83 -17.44 20.71
C LEU A 386 -16.08 -17.31 19.83
N VAL A 387 -17.22 -16.90 20.43
CA VAL A 387 -18.46 -16.68 19.70
C VAL A 387 -18.30 -15.57 18.65
N GLY A 388 -17.61 -14.48 19.00
CA GLY A 388 -17.31 -13.40 18.06
C GLY A 388 -16.50 -13.89 16.86
N HIS A 389 -15.44 -14.68 17.08
CA HIS A 389 -14.66 -15.25 15.98
C HIS A 389 -15.50 -16.14 15.06
N VAL A 390 -16.34 -17.01 15.64
CA VAL A 390 -17.26 -17.87 14.88
C VAL A 390 -18.23 -17.03 14.05
N ALA A 391 -18.87 -16.02 14.66
CA ALA A 391 -19.80 -15.13 13.99
C ALA A 391 -19.15 -14.38 12.81
N CYS A 392 -17.93 -13.87 13.00
CA CYS A 392 -17.18 -13.20 11.93
C CYS A 392 -16.83 -14.14 10.77
N TYR A 393 -16.42 -15.39 11.05
CA TYR A 393 -16.17 -16.36 9.97
C TYR A 393 -17.44 -16.74 9.21
N VAL A 394 -18.58 -16.88 9.90
CA VAL A 394 -19.88 -17.09 9.26
C VAL A 394 -20.24 -15.88 8.38
N LEU A 395 -20.01 -14.65 8.86
CA LEU A 395 -20.26 -13.44 8.07
C LEU A 395 -19.39 -13.38 6.80
N VAL A 396 -18.11 -13.69 6.91
CA VAL A 396 -17.21 -13.77 5.74
C VAL A 396 -17.68 -14.84 4.76
N LEU A 397 -18.10 -16.01 5.26
CA LEU A 397 -18.66 -17.07 4.41
C LEU A 397 -19.94 -16.62 3.70
N CYS A 398 -20.87 -15.99 4.43
CA CYS A 398 -22.10 -15.47 3.85
C CYS A 398 -21.82 -14.42 2.77
N GLN A 399 -20.82 -13.57 2.98
CA GLN A 399 -20.38 -12.60 1.98
C GLN A 399 -19.83 -13.29 0.72
N GLU A 400 -18.98 -14.30 0.89
CA GLU A 400 -18.42 -15.09 -0.21
C GLU A 400 -19.51 -15.79 -1.02
N LEU A 401 -20.46 -16.45 -0.33
CA LEU A 401 -21.58 -17.17 -0.94
C LEU A 401 -22.57 -16.22 -1.63
N ALA A 402 -22.78 -15.02 -1.09
CA ALA A 402 -23.67 -14.03 -1.69
C ALA A 402 -23.10 -13.44 -2.99
N GLY A 403 -21.77 -13.47 -3.19
CA GLY A 403 -21.13 -12.94 -4.40
C GLY A 403 -21.26 -11.42 -4.61
N ARG A 404 -21.82 -10.71 -3.62
CA ARG A 404 -22.16 -9.28 -3.73
C ARG A 404 -20.92 -8.41 -3.51
N HIS A 405 -20.70 -7.51 -4.45
CA HIS A 405 -19.63 -6.51 -4.40
C HIS A 405 -20.19 -5.14 -4.78
N VAL A 406 -19.51 -4.09 -4.34
CA VAL A 406 -19.85 -2.71 -4.68
C VAL A 406 -19.14 -2.37 -5.97
N ALA A 407 -19.89 -2.07 -7.02
CA ALA A 407 -19.34 -1.52 -8.25
C ALA A 407 -18.82 -0.10 -7.95
N PHE A 408 -17.52 0.02 -7.73
CA PHE A 408 -16.90 1.24 -7.23
C PHE A 408 -15.56 1.50 -7.90
N ARG A 409 -15.36 2.74 -8.33
CA ARG A 409 -14.08 3.28 -8.79
C ARG A 409 -13.89 4.66 -8.18
N PHE A 410 -12.84 4.80 -7.37
CA PHE A 410 -12.58 6.04 -6.64
C PHE A 410 -12.45 7.25 -7.58
N GLU A 411 -11.64 7.15 -8.64
CA GLU A 411 -11.38 8.29 -9.53
C GLU A 411 -12.62 8.73 -10.31
N GLU A 412 -13.51 7.81 -10.69
CA GLU A 412 -14.79 8.16 -11.31
C GLU A 412 -15.70 8.88 -10.30
N THR A 413 -15.83 8.32 -9.10
CA THR A 413 -16.61 8.92 -8.00
C THR A 413 -16.08 10.30 -7.61
N TYR A 414 -14.76 10.46 -7.56
CA TYR A 414 -14.11 11.73 -7.28
C TYR A 414 -14.33 12.75 -8.39
N ARG A 415 -14.24 12.35 -9.66
CA ARG A 415 -14.52 13.25 -10.78
C ARG A 415 -15.94 13.80 -10.71
N ASP A 416 -16.91 12.97 -10.36
CA ASP A 416 -18.30 13.41 -10.20
C ASP A 416 -18.45 14.33 -8.98
N PHE A 417 -17.87 13.96 -7.82
CA PHE A 417 -17.83 14.81 -6.63
C PHE A 417 -17.20 16.19 -6.89
N ALA A 418 -16.06 16.23 -7.60
CA ALA A 418 -15.29 17.44 -7.86
C ALA A 418 -16.04 18.46 -8.73
N ARG A 419 -16.99 18.02 -9.58
CA ARG A 419 -17.86 18.91 -10.35
C ARG A 419 -18.70 19.84 -9.47
N PHE A 420 -18.99 19.41 -8.25
CA PHE A 420 -19.83 20.10 -7.26
C PHE A 420 -19.04 20.82 -6.16
N HIS A 421 -17.71 20.73 -6.20
CA HIS A 421 -16.81 21.32 -5.19
C HIS A 421 -15.72 22.14 -5.88
N ARG A 422 -16.12 23.09 -6.74
CA ARG A 422 -15.20 23.83 -7.62
C ARG A 422 -14.41 24.91 -6.90
N ARG A 423 -14.98 25.53 -5.87
CA ARG A 423 -14.35 26.62 -5.13
C ARG A 423 -13.60 26.10 -3.90
N THR A 424 -12.36 26.57 -3.73
CA THR A 424 -11.51 26.21 -2.57
C THR A 424 -12.20 26.52 -1.24
N GLY A 425 -12.91 27.65 -1.14
CA GLY A 425 -13.67 27.98 0.07
C GLY A 425 -14.74 26.94 0.41
N ASN A 426 -15.45 26.41 -0.60
CA ASN A 426 -16.44 25.36 -0.37
C ASN A 426 -15.79 24.08 0.16
N VAL A 427 -14.65 23.70 -0.44
CA VAL A 427 -13.85 22.53 -0.02
C VAL A 427 -13.35 22.67 1.42
N VAL A 428 -12.86 23.85 1.82
CA VAL A 428 -12.37 24.08 3.19
C VAL A 428 -13.51 23.98 4.21
N VAL A 429 -14.67 24.57 3.93
CA VAL A 429 -15.83 24.46 4.82
C VAL A 429 -16.27 23.00 4.94
N HIS A 430 -16.31 22.26 3.83
CA HIS A 430 -16.60 20.82 3.84
C HIS A 430 -15.57 20.02 4.64
N LEU A 431 -14.28 20.33 4.54
CA LEU A 431 -13.23 19.65 5.30
C LEU A 431 -13.44 19.82 6.82
N VAL A 432 -13.69 21.06 7.27
CA VAL A 432 -13.93 21.35 8.70
C VAL A 432 -15.22 20.70 9.20
N THR A 433 -16.31 20.87 8.46
CA THR A 433 -17.64 20.33 8.84
C THR A 433 -17.70 18.81 8.80
N THR A 434 -16.96 18.16 7.89
CA THR A 434 -16.78 16.70 7.90
C THR A 434 -16.06 16.25 9.17
N GLY A 435 -15.07 17.02 9.64
CA GLY A 435 -14.37 16.76 10.90
C GLY A 435 -15.30 16.85 12.10
N LEU A 436 -16.17 17.86 12.14
CA LEU A 436 -17.22 17.99 13.17
C LEU A 436 -18.23 16.84 13.12
N GLY A 437 -18.66 16.45 11.91
CA GLY A 437 -19.55 15.30 11.72
C GLY A 437 -18.92 14.01 12.23
N LEU A 438 -17.65 13.75 11.90
CA LEU A 438 -16.90 12.59 12.36
C LEU A 438 -16.68 12.61 13.88
N LEU A 439 -16.42 13.78 14.46
CA LEU A 439 -16.35 13.95 15.93
C LEU A 439 -17.69 13.64 16.60
N GLY A 440 -18.81 14.04 15.99
CA GLY A 440 -20.15 13.67 16.42
C GLY A 440 -20.39 12.15 16.36
N ILE A 441 -19.96 11.49 15.29
CA ILE A 441 -20.02 10.02 15.16
C ILE A 441 -19.20 9.34 16.27
N PHE A 442 -17.98 9.81 16.52
CA PHE A 442 -17.14 9.30 17.61
C PHE A 442 -17.78 9.51 18.98
N GLY A 443 -18.41 10.66 19.21
CA GLY A 443 -19.24 10.91 20.39
C GLY A 443 -20.33 9.85 20.57
N LEU A 444 -21.11 9.57 19.52
CA LEU A 444 -22.17 8.56 19.55
C LEU A 444 -21.64 7.13 19.76
N VAL A 445 -20.55 6.76 19.09
CA VAL A 445 -19.90 5.44 19.27
C VAL A 445 -19.36 5.30 20.69
N GLY A 446 -18.81 6.37 21.26
CA GLY A 446 -18.31 6.40 22.63
C GLY A 446 -19.39 6.15 23.69
N LEU A 447 -20.68 6.34 23.35
CA LEU A 447 -21.79 5.97 24.23
C LEU A 447 -22.09 4.46 24.23
N VAL A 448 -21.50 3.72 23.28
CA VAL A 448 -21.70 2.27 23.13
C VAL A 448 -20.60 1.54 23.88
N GLY A 449 -20.93 1.07 25.08
CA GLY A 449 -20.09 0.17 25.87
C GLY A 449 -19.35 0.86 27.02
N PRO A 450 -18.62 0.07 27.82
CA PRO A 450 -17.99 0.56 29.06
C PRO A 450 -16.71 1.39 28.82
N THR A 451 -16.13 1.32 27.63
CA THR A 451 -14.80 1.89 27.32
C THR A 451 -14.85 2.72 26.03
N PRO A 452 -15.30 4.00 26.10
CA PRO A 452 -15.50 4.85 24.93
C PRO A 452 -14.27 4.96 24.02
N ALA A 453 -13.09 5.15 24.60
CA ALA A 453 -11.82 5.30 23.87
C ALA A 453 -11.48 4.08 22.99
N VAL A 454 -11.74 2.88 23.50
CA VAL A 454 -11.54 1.60 22.79
C VAL A 454 -12.51 1.49 21.63
N ALA A 455 -13.82 1.67 21.88
CA ALA A 455 -14.85 1.57 20.86
C ALA A 455 -14.61 2.55 19.71
N VAL A 456 -14.30 3.81 20.04
CA VAL A 456 -14.02 4.86 19.06
C VAL A 456 -12.74 4.57 18.29
N SER A 457 -11.68 4.11 18.96
CA SER A 457 -10.43 3.73 18.29
C SER A 457 -10.63 2.56 17.33
N PHE A 458 -11.47 1.58 17.66
CA PHE A 458 -11.82 0.49 16.74
C PHE A 458 -12.52 1.00 15.47
N VAL A 459 -13.52 1.89 15.63
CA VAL A 459 -14.23 2.49 14.49
C VAL A 459 -13.29 3.36 13.66
N ALA A 460 -12.44 4.18 14.29
CA ALA A 460 -11.46 5.01 13.59
C ALA A 460 -10.45 4.17 12.79
N VAL A 461 -9.97 3.05 13.33
CA VAL A 461 -9.08 2.11 12.62
C VAL A 461 -9.80 1.40 11.49
N GLY A 462 -11.04 0.94 11.72
CA GLY A 462 -11.87 0.38 10.65
C GLY A 462 -12.02 1.38 9.50
N TYR A 463 -12.28 2.65 9.81
CA TYR A 463 -12.38 3.71 8.81
C TYR A 463 -11.06 4.05 8.12
N ALA A 464 -9.94 4.00 8.85
CA ALA A 464 -8.60 4.19 8.30
C ALA A 464 -8.26 3.08 7.27
N PHE A 465 -8.56 1.81 7.58
CA PHE A 465 -8.40 0.72 6.62
C PHE A 465 -9.35 0.83 5.43
N PHE A 466 -10.60 1.22 5.67
CA PHE A 466 -11.52 1.52 4.59
C PHE A 466 -10.90 2.53 3.61
N CYS A 467 -10.41 3.68 4.11
CA CYS A 467 -9.75 4.68 3.27
C CYS A 467 -8.53 4.11 2.53
N ALA A 468 -7.69 3.30 3.20
CA ALA A 468 -6.51 2.67 2.62
C ALA A 468 -6.83 1.60 1.55
N TYR A 469 -8.04 1.05 1.56
CA TYR A 469 -8.48 -0.01 0.66
C TYR A 469 -9.32 0.54 -0.50
N THR A 470 -9.90 1.72 -0.36
CA THR A 470 -10.80 2.30 -1.36
C THR A 470 -10.25 3.54 -2.05
N ALA A 471 -9.22 4.21 -1.51
CA ALA A 471 -8.66 5.44 -2.08
C ALA A 471 -7.19 5.28 -2.52
N PRO A 472 -6.70 6.10 -3.48
CA PRO A 472 -5.29 6.16 -3.85
C PRO A 472 -4.39 6.45 -2.64
N ASP A 473 -3.17 5.90 -2.63
CA ASP A 473 -2.27 5.88 -1.46
C ASP A 473 -2.11 7.23 -0.75
N GLN A 474 -1.85 8.31 -1.47
CA GLN A 474 -1.69 9.64 -0.87
C GLN A 474 -3.01 10.18 -0.30
N THR A 475 -4.12 9.92 -0.98
CA THR A 475 -5.46 10.34 -0.52
C THR A 475 -5.88 9.53 0.70
N ALA A 476 -5.65 8.22 0.69
CA ALA A 476 -5.83 7.36 1.84
C ALA A 476 -5.01 7.86 3.03
N LEU A 477 -3.72 8.14 2.84
CA LEU A 477 -2.85 8.64 3.90
C LEU A 477 -3.35 9.95 4.49
N THR A 478 -3.72 10.94 3.66
CA THR A 478 -4.31 12.19 4.16
C THR A 478 -5.61 11.94 4.93
N SER A 479 -6.45 11.01 4.46
CA SER A 479 -7.71 10.65 5.12
C SER A 479 -7.48 9.98 6.47
N VAL A 480 -6.47 9.11 6.57
CA VAL A 480 -6.04 8.47 7.82
C VAL A 480 -5.52 9.53 8.79
N LEU A 481 -4.67 10.46 8.34
CA LEU A 481 -4.17 11.54 9.19
C LEU A 481 -5.31 12.46 9.65
N PHE A 482 -6.24 12.82 8.77
CA PHE A 482 -7.42 13.61 9.11
C PHE A 482 -8.27 12.90 10.18
N THR A 483 -8.56 11.62 9.96
CA THR A 483 -9.30 10.77 10.92
C THR A 483 -8.55 10.70 12.26
N GLY A 484 -7.22 10.57 12.22
CA GLY A 484 -6.36 10.54 13.40
C GLY A 484 -6.37 11.86 14.19
N VAL A 485 -6.41 13.01 13.50
CA VAL A 485 -6.56 14.32 14.14
C VAL A 485 -7.93 14.44 14.82
N VAL A 486 -9.01 14.00 14.16
CA VAL A 486 -10.36 14.01 14.76
C VAL A 486 -10.44 13.05 15.95
N LEU A 487 -9.79 11.88 15.87
CA LEU A 487 -9.70 10.94 16.97
C LEU A 487 -8.92 11.54 18.15
N ALA A 488 -7.78 12.18 17.90
CA ALA A 488 -7.01 12.85 18.94
C ALA A 488 -7.83 13.96 19.61
N ALA A 489 -8.59 14.73 18.83
CA ALA A 489 -9.52 15.73 19.36
C ALA A 489 -10.60 15.08 20.25
N TYR A 490 -11.21 13.99 19.80
CA TYR A 490 -12.18 13.24 20.62
C TYR A 490 -11.58 12.78 21.95
N LEU A 491 -10.37 12.18 21.92
CA LEU A 491 -9.70 11.67 23.11
C LEU A 491 -9.23 12.77 24.07
N ALA A 492 -9.02 13.98 23.57
CA ALA A 492 -8.64 15.15 24.37
C ALA A 492 -9.85 15.89 24.99
N LEU A 493 -11.05 15.67 24.47
CA LEU A 493 -12.27 16.30 24.97
C LEU A 493 -12.87 15.50 26.13
N PRO A 494 -13.62 16.16 27.04
CA PRO A 494 -14.50 15.45 27.97
C PRO A 494 -15.47 14.55 27.19
N THR A 495 -15.92 13.46 27.84
CA THR A 495 -16.83 12.50 27.20
C THR A 495 -18.04 13.23 26.62
N LEU A 496 -18.19 13.15 25.29
CA LEU A 496 -19.27 13.81 24.58
C LEU A 496 -20.60 13.13 24.90
N ILE A 497 -21.53 13.88 25.46
CA ILE A 497 -22.89 13.41 25.70
C ILE A 497 -23.70 13.36 24.38
N TRP A 498 -24.79 12.61 24.38
CA TRP A 498 -25.60 12.38 23.18
C TRP A 498 -26.10 13.68 22.50
N PRO A 499 -26.57 14.74 23.20
CA PRO A 499 -27.09 15.93 22.53
C PRO A 499 -25.99 16.71 21.81
N VAL A 500 -24.78 16.76 22.40
CA VAL A 500 -23.61 17.41 21.79
C VAL A 500 -23.17 16.62 20.56
N SER A 501 -23.13 15.29 20.66
CA SER A 501 -22.72 14.42 19.56
C SER A 501 -23.67 14.52 18.36
N VAL A 502 -24.99 14.49 18.61
CA VAL A 502 -26.01 14.71 17.57
C VAL A 502 -25.92 16.14 17.03
N GLY A 503 -25.75 17.13 17.91
CA GLY A 503 -25.63 18.54 17.52
C GLY A 503 -24.45 18.80 16.58
N LEU A 504 -23.29 18.20 16.84
CA LEU A 504 -22.11 18.28 15.96
C LEU A 504 -22.39 17.67 14.57
N LEU A 505 -23.07 16.52 14.53
CA LEU A 505 -23.43 15.84 13.29
C LEU A 505 -24.43 16.66 12.46
N VAL A 506 -25.49 17.16 13.09
CA VAL A 506 -26.50 18.01 12.45
C VAL A 506 -25.90 19.33 11.98
N PHE A 507 -25.10 19.99 12.83
CA PHE A 507 -24.43 21.23 12.46
C PHE A 507 -23.46 21.04 11.31
N GLY A 508 -22.63 19.98 11.34
CA GLY A 508 -21.72 19.64 10.26
C GLY A 508 -22.48 19.47 8.93
N TRP A 509 -23.59 18.72 8.94
CA TRP A 509 -24.41 18.51 7.75
C TRP A 509 -25.07 19.79 7.23
N VAL A 510 -25.70 20.58 8.09
CA VAL A 510 -26.36 21.85 7.69
C VAL A 510 -25.33 22.87 7.16
N ALA A 511 -24.15 22.94 7.78
CA ALA A 511 -23.09 23.85 7.35
C ALA A 511 -22.51 23.46 5.98
N GLN A 512 -22.47 22.17 5.63
CA GLN A 512 -22.12 21.71 4.28
C GLN A 512 -23.12 22.22 3.24
N ASP A 513 -24.42 22.03 3.47
CA ASP A 513 -25.46 22.51 2.56
C ASP A 513 -25.45 24.05 2.43
N LEU A 514 -25.26 24.77 3.54
CA LEU A 514 -25.12 26.23 3.52
C LEU A 514 -23.91 26.68 2.69
N SER A 515 -22.79 25.95 2.76
CA SER A 515 -21.60 26.30 2.00
C SER A 515 -21.83 26.20 0.48
N HIS A 516 -22.59 25.20 0.02
CA HIS A 516 -23.01 25.12 -1.38
C HIS A 516 -23.83 26.35 -1.81
N ILE A 517 -24.73 26.85 -0.96
CA ILE A 517 -25.50 28.07 -1.23
C ILE A 517 -24.58 29.30 -1.31
N VAL A 518 -23.70 29.49 -0.32
CA VAL A 518 -22.76 30.62 -0.24
C VAL A 518 -21.82 30.65 -1.47
N PHE A 519 -21.31 29.49 -1.87
CA PHE A 519 -20.38 29.36 -2.99
C PHE A 519 -21.09 29.21 -4.34
N ARG A 520 -22.43 29.20 -4.38
CA ARG A 520 -23.26 29.02 -5.59
C ARG A 520 -22.94 27.73 -6.35
N GLU A 521 -22.73 26.64 -5.63
CA GLU A 521 -22.49 25.30 -6.18
C GLU A 521 -23.69 24.40 -5.87
N ARG A 522 -24.01 23.47 -6.78
CA ARG A 522 -25.02 22.44 -6.47
C ARG A 522 -24.39 21.40 -5.53
N THR A 523 -25.21 20.70 -4.75
CA THR A 523 -24.72 19.58 -3.92
C THR A 523 -24.49 18.36 -4.80
N TYR A 524 -23.51 17.52 -4.47
CA TYR A 524 -23.32 16.25 -5.19
C TYR A 524 -24.55 15.33 -5.05
N MET A 525 -25.19 15.32 -3.86
CA MET A 525 -26.43 14.59 -3.60
C MET A 525 -27.56 14.94 -4.58
N SER A 526 -27.64 16.20 -5.02
CA SER A 526 -28.66 16.63 -5.98
C SER A 526 -28.59 15.90 -7.33
N SER A 527 -27.43 15.34 -7.69
CA SER A 527 -27.22 14.62 -8.95
C SER A 527 -27.90 13.26 -9.00
N TYR A 528 -28.02 12.57 -7.85
CA TYR A 528 -28.44 11.17 -7.81
C TYR A 528 -29.65 10.90 -6.92
N GLN A 529 -30.10 11.87 -6.10
CA GLN A 529 -31.21 11.68 -5.16
C GLN A 529 -32.54 11.24 -5.79
N ARG A 530 -32.72 11.39 -7.11
CA ARG A 530 -33.91 10.98 -7.86
C ARG A 530 -33.74 9.65 -8.60
N GLU A 531 -32.56 9.03 -8.55
CA GLU A 531 -32.26 7.80 -9.26
C GLU A 531 -32.67 6.55 -8.47
N ARG A 532 -32.92 5.44 -9.18
CA ARG A 532 -33.08 4.13 -8.54
C ARG A 532 -31.73 3.75 -7.91
N GLY A 533 -31.72 3.53 -6.59
CA GLY A 533 -30.50 3.25 -5.85
C GLY A 533 -29.92 4.44 -5.08
N ALA A 534 -30.62 5.59 -5.05
CA ALA A 534 -30.19 6.78 -4.32
C ALA A 534 -29.75 6.52 -2.87
N ALA A 535 -30.41 5.60 -2.15
CA ALA A 535 -30.02 5.24 -0.79
C ALA A 535 -28.64 4.57 -0.72
N GLY A 536 -28.32 3.69 -1.68
CA GLY A 536 -27.02 3.03 -1.76
C GLY A 536 -25.92 4.00 -2.15
N GLN A 537 -26.17 4.88 -3.13
CA GLN A 537 -25.25 5.96 -3.50
C GLN A 537 -25.05 6.95 -2.36
N PHE A 538 -26.10 7.29 -1.60
CA PHE A 538 -25.99 8.14 -0.41
C PHE A 538 -25.10 7.49 0.64
N ALA A 539 -25.33 6.21 0.98
CA ALA A 539 -24.48 5.49 1.92
C ALA A 539 -23.01 5.45 1.46
N LEU A 540 -22.78 5.16 0.17
CA LEU A 540 -21.44 5.15 -0.42
C LEU A 540 -20.77 6.53 -0.37
N HIS A 541 -21.50 7.58 -0.73
CA HIS A 541 -21.04 8.97 -0.65
C HIS A 541 -20.69 9.35 0.80
N SER A 542 -21.54 9.02 1.78
CA SER A 542 -21.29 9.33 3.18
C SER A 542 -20.01 8.66 3.70
N VAL A 543 -19.79 7.38 3.39
CA VAL A 543 -18.55 6.70 3.83
C VAL A 543 -17.32 7.21 3.09
N LEU A 544 -17.46 7.63 1.82
CA LEU A 544 -16.35 8.18 1.02
C LEU A 544 -16.11 9.67 1.24
N LEU A 545 -16.88 10.36 2.08
CA LEU A 545 -16.81 11.81 2.18
C LEU A 545 -15.41 12.30 2.59
N VAL A 546 -14.77 11.66 3.58
CA VAL A 546 -13.41 12.03 4.01
C VAL A 546 -12.38 11.85 2.89
N PRO A 547 -12.26 10.70 2.20
CA PRO A 547 -11.27 10.58 1.13
C PRO A 547 -11.58 11.46 -0.08
N LEU A 548 -12.85 11.70 -0.41
CA LEU A 548 -13.23 12.62 -1.49
C LEU A 548 -12.84 14.06 -1.16
N ILE A 549 -13.12 14.53 0.06
CA ILE A 549 -12.77 15.91 0.45
C ILE A 549 -11.28 16.10 0.62
N CYS A 550 -10.56 15.11 1.16
CA CYS A 550 -9.09 15.13 1.24
C CYS A 550 -8.47 15.19 -0.16
N ARG A 551 -9.00 14.42 -1.13
CA ARG A 551 -8.56 14.51 -2.53
C ARG A 551 -8.75 15.92 -3.09
N ALA A 552 -9.93 16.50 -2.89
CA ALA A 552 -10.27 17.84 -3.36
C ALA A 552 -9.44 18.95 -2.69
N ALA A 553 -9.11 18.80 -1.40
CA ALA A 553 -8.36 19.79 -0.64
C ALA A 553 -6.86 19.80 -0.98
N PHE A 554 -6.25 18.62 -1.17
CA PHE A 554 -4.79 18.50 -1.20
C PHE A 554 -4.20 18.08 -2.56
N PHE A 555 -4.97 17.45 -3.43
CA PHE A 555 -4.48 16.87 -4.70
C PHE A 555 -5.29 17.32 -5.91
N ARG A 556 -5.87 18.50 -5.80
CA ARG A 556 -6.74 19.04 -6.84
C ARG A 556 -5.96 19.25 -8.15
N VAL A 557 -6.46 18.68 -9.22
CA VAL A 557 -6.07 19.10 -10.57
C VAL A 557 -6.77 20.43 -10.83
N THR A 558 -6.00 21.50 -11.00
CA THR A 558 -6.53 22.70 -11.64
C THR A 558 -6.87 22.28 -13.06
N GLU A 559 -8.16 22.20 -13.40
CA GLU A 559 -8.52 22.21 -14.82
C GLU A 559 -7.86 23.47 -15.41
N PRO A 560 -7.18 23.37 -16.57
CA PRO A 560 -6.73 24.55 -17.27
C PRO A 560 -7.96 25.45 -17.40
N ALA A 561 -7.84 26.71 -16.97
CA ALA A 561 -8.92 27.66 -17.11
C ALA A 561 -9.36 27.61 -18.57
N THR A 562 -10.55 27.08 -18.82
CA THR A 562 -11.16 27.17 -20.14
C THR A 562 -11.35 28.67 -20.38
N ALA A 563 -10.43 29.23 -21.17
CA ALA A 563 -10.40 30.64 -21.51
C ALA A 563 -11.64 31.04 -22.31
#